data_AF-A0AAU9N0H2-F1
#
_entry.id   AF-A0AAU9N0H2-F1
#
_cell.length_a   1.000
_cell.length_b   1.000
_cell.length_c   1.000
_cell.angle_alpha   90.00
_cell.angle_beta   90.00
_cell.angle_gamma   90.00
#
_symmetry.space_group_name_H-M   'P 1'
#
loop_
_entity.id
_entity.type
_entity.pdbx_description
1 polymer ?
#
loop_
_entity_poly.entity_id
_entity_poly.type
_entity_poly.pdbx_seq_one_letter_code
_entity_poly.pdbx_strand_id
1 'polypeptide(L)'
;MIPIWLTSLPFGICVAQSTTFFIKQGVLLNRKITHTFILPPASIFGLSALGIIVSVTIYDRILVPLLRRVTGTERGINILQRIGIGMVFSVTTMVVSAVVERKRLAVVGDNPLHGSAGMSVFWLAPQFLIIGIGDAFTLVGLQEYFYDQVPDSMRSIGIALYLSVIGAGNFMSSFLITIVDHVTTKVSGKSWFGKDLNGSRLDYFYWLLAAIAAVNLCVYVFVARRYSYKNVQKSTTVAVADCYQGHGHVARA
;
A
#
# COMPACT_ATOMS: atom_id res chain seq x y z
N MET A 1 -7.68 -4.52 16.38
CA MET A 1 -6.58 -5.01 15.50
C MET A 1 -7.07 -5.97 14.43
N ILE A 2 -7.70 -7.11 14.78
CA ILE A 2 -8.12 -8.13 13.79
C ILE A 2 -9.01 -7.57 12.65
N PRO A 3 -10.03 -6.73 12.91
CA PRO A 3 -10.84 -6.18 11.81
C PRO A 3 -10.01 -5.35 10.83
N ILE A 4 -9.11 -4.51 11.35
CA ILE A 4 -8.20 -3.69 10.54
C ILE A 4 -7.24 -4.57 9.74
N TRP A 5 -6.69 -5.61 10.35
CA TRP A 5 -5.84 -6.60 9.68
C TRP A 5 -6.57 -7.26 8.50
N LEU A 6 -7.78 -7.76 8.70
CA LEU A 6 -8.60 -8.38 7.64
C LEU A 6 -8.88 -7.42 6.49
N THR A 7 -9.30 -6.19 6.80
CA THR A 7 -9.55 -5.15 5.78
C THR A 7 -8.29 -4.64 5.09
N SER A 8 -7.10 -5.01 5.56
CA SER A 8 -5.82 -4.67 4.92
C SER A 8 -5.36 -5.72 3.92
N LEU A 9 -5.96 -6.92 3.91
CA LEU A 9 -5.55 -8.00 3.01
C LEU A 9 -5.77 -7.67 1.53
N PRO A 10 -6.90 -7.06 1.09
CA PRO A 10 -7.06 -6.67 -0.31
C PRO A 10 -6.04 -5.63 -0.78
N PHE A 11 -5.58 -4.76 0.11
CA PHE A 11 -4.44 -3.89 -0.17
C PHE A 11 -3.17 -4.70 -0.41
N GLY A 12 -2.88 -5.71 0.44
CA GLY A 12 -1.75 -6.64 0.24
C GLY A 12 -1.80 -7.38 -1.11
N ILE A 13 -3.00 -7.75 -1.59
CA ILE A 13 -3.18 -8.32 -2.94
C ILE A 13 -2.74 -7.32 -4.02
N CYS A 14 -3.13 -6.05 -3.89
CA CYS A 14 -2.73 -5.00 -4.85
C CYS A 14 -1.22 -4.78 -4.86
N VAL A 15 -0.59 -4.76 -3.67
CA VAL A 15 0.86 -4.64 -3.53
C VAL A 15 1.59 -5.80 -4.21
N ALA A 16 1.08 -7.03 -4.09
CA ALA A 16 1.67 -8.20 -4.74
C ALA A 16 1.77 -8.06 -6.28
N GLN A 17 0.88 -7.28 -6.91
CA GLN A 17 0.94 -7.05 -8.36
C GLN A 17 2.16 -6.22 -8.77
N SER A 18 2.56 -5.28 -7.91
CA SER A 18 3.67 -4.36 -8.17
C SER A 18 5.03 -5.05 -8.29
N THR A 19 5.22 -6.14 -7.55
CA THR A 19 6.45 -6.95 -7.57
C THR A 19 6.40 -8.10 -8.56
N THR A 20 5.23 -8.37 -9.15
CA THR A 20 5.00 -9.51 -10.06
C THR A 20 4.54 -9.05 -11.45
N PHE A 21 3.24 -8.92 -11.70
CA PHE A 21 2.71 -8.63 -13.03
C PHE A 21 3.19 -7.28 -13.58
N PHE A 22 3.39 -6.25 -12.74
CA PHE A 22 3.91 -4.97 -13.22
C PHE A 22 5.32 -5.12 -13.79
N ILE A 23 6.15 -5.93 -13.14
CA ILE A 23 7.49 -6.25 -13.62
C ILE A 23 7.41 -7.09 -14.91
N LYS A 24 6.50 -8.08 -14.97
CA LYS A 24 6.28 -8.87 -16.19
C LYS A 24 5.81 -8.00 -17.37
N GLN A 25 4.95 -7.00 -17.15
CA GLN A 25 4.60 -6.02 -18.18
C GLN A 25 5.85 -5.27 -18.64
N GLY A 26 6.69 -4.82 -17.70
CA GLY A 26 7.93 -4.09 -18.00
C GLY A 26 8.92 -4.88 -18.86
N VAL A 27 8.98 -6.20 -18.73
CA VAL A 27 9.85 -7.07 -19.55
C VAL A 27 9.52 -6.97 -21.04
N LEU A 28 8.23 -6.82 -21.38
CA LEU A 28 7.72 -6.86 -22.76
C LEU A 28 7.70 -5.49 -23.45
N LEU A 29 7.83 -4.42 -22.67
CA LEU A 29 7.83 -3.04 -23.18
C LEU A 29 9.22 -2.63 -23.69
N ASN A 30 9.25 -1.54 -24.46
CA ASN A 30 10.49 -0.93 -24.91
C ASN A 30 11.23 -0.28 -23.73
N ARG A 31 12.39 -0.84 -23.40
CA ARG A 31 13.27 -0.41 -22.31
C ARG A 31 14.49 0.39 -22.78
N LYS A 32 14.61 0.67 -24.08
CA LYS A 32 15.70 1.51 -24.62
C LYS A 32 15.46 2.96 -24.22
N ILE A 33 16.37 3.53 -23.44
CA ILE A 33 16.34 4.96 -23.06
C ILE A 33 17.22 5.76 -24.01
N THR A 34 18.40 5.21 -24.32
CA THR A 34 19.35 5.70 -25.31
C THR A 34 19.75 4.57 -26.25
N HIS A 35 20.50 4.87 -27.30
CA HIS A 35 20.98 3.87 -28.27
C HIS A 35 21.81 2.75 -27.62
N THR A 36 22.49 3.04 -26.50
CA THR A 36 23.39 2.12 -25.81
C THR A 36 22.84 1.57 -24.49
N PHE A 37 21.80 2.18 -23.91
CA PHE A 37 21.30 1.81 -22.60
C PHE A 37 19.90 1.20 -22.66
N ILE A 38 19.81 -0.04 -22.16
CA ILE A 38 18.57 -0.78 -21.98
C ILE A 38 18.32 -0.88 -20.48
N LEU A 39 17.19 -0.32 -20.03
CA LEU A 39 16.79 -0.39 -18.63
C LEU A 39 16.50 -1.85 -18.23
N PRO A 40 17.05 -2.37 -17.12
CA PRO A 40 16.64 -3.65 -16.58
C PRO A 40 15.15 -3.59 -16.17
N PRO A 41 14.33 -4.63 -16.44
CA PRO A 41 12.89 -4.55 -16.19
C PRO A 41 12.54 -4.27 -14.73
N ALA A 42 13.27 -4.88 -13.80
CA ALA A 42 13.03 -4.71 -12.36
C ALA A 42 13.39 -3.30 -11.85
N SER A 43 14.29 -2.58 -12.52
CA SER A 43 14.71 -1.24 -12.11
C SER A 43 13.56 -0.22 -12.13
N ILE A 44 12.51 -0.46 -12.92
CA ILE A 44 11.33 0.42 -12.93
C ILE A 44 10.57 0.41 -11.60
N PHE A 45 10.72 -0.65 -10.78
CA PHE A 45 10.19 -0.70 -9.42
C PHE A 45 10.74 0.45 -8.55
N GLY A 46 11.93 0.98 -8.88
CA GLY A 46 12.50 2.15 -8.22
C GLY A 46 11.61 3.41 -8.29
N LEU A 47 10.70 3.49 -9.26
CA LEU A 47 9.69 4.56 -9.30
C LEU A 47 8.73 4.50 -8.10
N SER A 48 8.43 3.31 -7.57
CA SER A 48 7.66 3.17 -6.33
C SER A 48 8.43 3.76 -5.14
N ALA A 49 9.74 3.48 -5.04
CA ALA A 49 10.58 4.06 -4.00
C ALA A 49 10.64 5.60 -4.09
N LEU A 50 10.70 6.16 -5.30
CA LEU A 50 10.58 7.60 -5.50
C LEU A 50 9.22 8.14 -5.02
N GLY A 51 8.13 7.44 -5.33
CA GLY A 51 6.80 7.77 -4.82
C GLY A 51 6.74 7.78 -3.29
N ILE A 52 7.34 6.78 -2.64
CA ILE A 52 7.45 6.71 -1.18
C ILE A 52 8.23 7.91 -0.63
N ILE A 53 9.43 8.17 -1.16
CA ILE A 53 10.30 9.27 -0.70
C ILE A 53 9.58 10.61 -0.81
N VAL A 54 8.99 10.89 -1.98
CA VAL A 54 8.24 12.13 -2.22
C VAL A 54 7.05 12.23 -1.27
N SER A 55 6.27 11.15 -1.14
CA SER A 55 5.11 11.12 -0.26
C SER A 55 5.47 11.35 1.21
N VAL A 56 6.48 10.67 1.74
CA VAL A 56 6.95 10.84 3.13
C VAL A 56 7.47 12.26 3.35
N THR A 57 8.26 12.79 2.41
CA THR A 57 8.79 14.16 2.51
C THR A 57 7.67 15.20 2.56
N ILE A 58 6.67 15.08 1.68
CA ILE A 58 5.50 15.96 1.67
C ILE A 58 4.69 15.78 2.97
N TYR A 59 4.53 14.55 3.43
CA TYR A 59 3.81 14.25 4.67
C TYR A 59 4.45 14.94 5.88
N ASP A 60 5.74 14.71 6.12
CA ASP A 60 6.43 15.20 7.32
C ASP A 60 6.70 16.70 7.28
N ARG A 61 7.02 17.27 6.11
CA ARG A 61 7.41 18.68 5.98
C ARG A 61 6.25 19.62 5.76
N ILE A 62 5.16 19.15 5.14
CA ILE A 62 4.05 20.02 4.70
C ILE A 62 2.76 19.65 5.44
N LEU A 63 2.32 18.39 5.32
CA LEU A 63 1.03 17.97 5.89
C LEU A 63 1.05 18.00 7.42
N VAL A 64 2.06 17.41 8.08
CA VAL A 64 2.10 17.34 9.55
C VAL A 64 2.10 18.74 10.21
N PRO A 65 2.97 19.69 9.82
CA PRO A 65 2.95 21.03 10.41
C PRO A 65 1.65 21.79 10.16
N LEU A 66 1.05 21.65 8.97
CA LEU A 66 -0.18 22.33 8.61
C LEU A 66 -1.38 21.73 9.35
N LEU A 67 -1.48 20.41 9.40
CA LEU A 67 -2.56 19.71 10.07
C LEU A 67 -2.45 19.82 11.58
N ARG A 68 -1.26 19.81 12.17
CA ARG A 68 -1.08 20.01 13.62
C ARG A 68 -1.67 21.35 14.08
N ARG A 69 -1.62 22.39 13.24
CA ARG A 69 -2.25 23.69 13.52
C ARG A 69 -3.78 23.64 13.52
N VAL A 70 -4.38 22.71 12.76
CA VAL A 70 -5.84 22.61 12.58
C VAL A 70 -6.46 21.56 13.48
N THR A 71 -5.85 20.37 13.56
CA THR A 71 -6.38 19.21 14.28
C THR A 71 -5.88 19.10 15.71
N GLY A 72 -4.81 19.83 16.07
CA GLY A 72 -4.21 19.80 17.41
C GLY A 72 -3.57 18.46 17.81
N THR A 73 -3.53 17.47 16.90
CA THR A 73 -2.90 16.16 17.15
C THR A 73 -1.44 16.20 16.76
N GLU A 74 -0.56 15.53 17.54
CA GLU A 74 0.89 15.50 17.27
C GLU A 74 1.23 14.97 15.86
N ARG A 75 0.37 14.12 15.30
CA ARG A 75 0.57 13.42 14.03
C ARG A 75 -0.18 14.05 12.85
N GLY A 76 -0.93 15.12 13.07
CA GLY A 76 -1.70 15.83 12.03
C GLY A 76 -3.00 15.12 11.60
N ILE A 77 -2.94 13.84 11.21
CA ILE A 77 -4.10 12.99 10.90
C ILE A 77 -4.18 11.76 11.80
N ASN A 78 -5.39 11.21 11.94
CA ASN A 78 -5.62 9.95 12.63
C ASN A 78 -5.03 8.77 11.85
N ILE A 79 -4.41 7.79 12.53
CA ILE A 79 -3.72 6.65 11.90
C ILE A 79 -4.66 5.85 10.98
N LEU A 80 -5.91 5.62 11.39
CA LEU A 80 -6.89 4.91 10.54
C LEU A 80 -7.28 5.74 9.31
N GLN A 81 -7.34 7.06 9.42
CA GLN A 81 -7.55 7.92 8.25
C GLN A 81 -6.36 7.85 7.29
N ARG A 82 -5.13 7.86 7.82
CA ARG A 82 -3.90 7.71 7.03
C ARG A 82 -3.91 6.40 6.22
N ILE A 83 -4.24 5.28 6.87
CA ILE A 83 -4.37 3.97 6.21
C ILE A 83 -5.48 4.03 5.14
N GLY A 84 -6.64 4.59 5.46
CA GLY A 84 -7.74 4.72 4.50
C GLY A 84 -7.39 5.54 3.26
N ILE A 85 -6.66 6.66 3.42
CA ILE A 85 -6.15 7.46 2.29
C ILE A 85 -5.23 6.61 1.40
N GLY A 86 -4.34 5.83 2.01
CA GLY A 86 -3.46 4.92 1.28
C GLY A 86 -4.23 3.84 0.49
N MET A 87 -5.33 3.32 1.05
CA MET A 87 -6.22 2.40 0.33
C MET A 87 -6.94 3.05 -0.87
N VAL A 88 -7.17 4.37 -0.87
CA VAL A 88 -7.67 5.06 -2.08
C VAL A 88 -6.65 5.01 -3.21
N PHE A 89 -5.37 5.17 -2.88
CA PHE A 89 -4.30 5.07 -3.87
C PHE A 89 -4.14 3.65 -4.43
N SER A 90 -4.42 2.60 -3.65
CA SER A 90 -4.40 1.23 -4.21
C SER A 90 -5.51 0.99 -5.22
N VAL A 91 -6.73 1.47 -4.95
CA VAL A 91 -7.84 1.45 -5.93
C VAL A 91 -7.43 2.21 -7.20
N THR A 92 -6.91 3.42 -7.02
CA THR A 92 -6.47 4.28 -8.14
C THR A 92 -5.37 3.59 -8.95
N THR A 93 -4.41 2.94 -8.28
CA THR A 93 -3.35 2.17 -8.94
C THR A 93 -3.94 1.08 -9.83
N MET A 94 -4.87 0.27 -9.31
CA MET A 94 -5.45 -0.83 -10.09
C MET A 94 -6.25 -0.33 -11.30
N VAL A 95 -6.99 0.79 -11.15
CA VAL A 95 -7.67 1.44 -12.28
C VAL A 95 -6.68 1.92 -13.34
N VAL A 96 -5.63 2.63 -12.94
CA VAL A 96 -4.58 3.12 -13.84
C VAL A 96 -3.90 1.93 -14.54
N SER A 97 -3.58 0.87 -13.82
CA SER A 97 -2.99 -0.34 -14.37
C SER A 97 -3.89 -1.03 -15.39
N ALA A 98 -5.20 -1.09 -15.14
CA ALA A 98 -6.16 -1.64 -16.08
C ALA A 98 -6.20 -0.84 -17.39
N VAL A 99 -6.15 0.49 -17.31
CA VAL A 99 -6.14 1.37 -18.48
C VAL A 99 -4.81 1.25 -19.25
N VAL A 100 -3.68 1.26 -18.55
CA VAL A 100 -2.34 1.09 -19.15
C VAL A 100 -2.23 -0.27 -19.83
N GLU A 101 -2.75 -1.32 -19.21
CA GLU A 101 -2.72 -2.67 -19.78
C GLU A 101 -3.62 -2.79 -21.01
N ARG A 102 -4.82 -2.19 -20.98
CA ARG A 102 -5.69 -2.14 -22.16
C ARG A 102 -5.01 -1.44 -23.33
N LYS A 103 -4.27 -0.36 -23.06
CA LYS A 103 -3.45 0.32 -24.08
C LYS A 103 -2.33 -0.59 -24.61
N ARG A 104 -1.63 -1.31 -23.73
CA ARG A 104 -0.58 -2.26 -24.12
C ARG A 104 -1.13 -3.36 -25.03
N LEU A 105 -2.29 -3.93 -24.69
CA LEU A 105 -2.96 -4.95 -25.50
C LEU A 105 -3.43 -4.43 -26.86
N ALA A 106 -3.84 -3.16 -26.96
CA ALA A 106 -4.15 -2.54 -28.25
C ALA A 106 -2.90 -2.50 -29.17
N VAL A 107 -1.74 -2.12 -28.63
CA VAL A 107 -0.47 -2.12 -29.38
C VAL A 107 -0.09 -3.53 -29.86
N VAL A 108 -0.33 -4.56 -29.03
CA VAL A 108 -0.13 -5.97 -29.42
C VAL A 108 -1.05 -6.36 -30.58
N GLY A 109 -2.31 -5.93 -30.56
CA GLY A 109 -3.28 -6.20 -31.61
C GLY A 109 -2.90 -5.57 -32.95
N ASP A 110 -2.38 -4.34 -32.91
CA ASP A 110 -1.94 -3.61 -34.11
C ASP A 110 -0.65 -4.18 -34.70
N ASN A 111 0.19 -4.82 -33.88
CA ASN A 111 1.50 -5.33 -34.33
C ASN A 111 1.83 -6.72 -33.76
N PRO A 112 1.14 -7.80 -34.20
CA PRO A 112 1.25 -9.13 -33.60
C PRO A 112 2.66 -9.73 -33.64
N LEU A 113 3.45 -9.37 -34.66
CA LEU A 113 4.83 -9.86 -34.85
C LEU A 113 5.82 -9.25 -33.85
N HIS A 114 5.58 -8.02 -33.39
CA HIS A 114 6.46 -7.30 -32.45
C HIS A 114 5.85 -7.17 -31.04
N GLY A 115 4.61 -7.61 -30.84
CA GLY A 115 3.92 -7.58 -29.56
C GLY A 115 3.83 -6.17 -28.99
N SER A 116 4.20 -6.01 -27.72
CA SER A 116 4.15 -4.70 -27.02
C SER A 116 5.45 -3.90 -27.04
N ALA A 117 6.42 -4.32 -27.87
CA ALA A 117 7.71 -3.64 -27.99
C ALA A 117 7.62 -2.22 -28.59
N GLY A 118 6.49 -1.84 -29.19
CA GLY A 118 6.24 -0.46 -29.64
C GLY A 118 5.93 0.52 -28.51
N MET A 119 5.62 0.03 -27.30
CA MET A 119 5.21 0.87 -26.17
C MET A 119 6.37 1.07 -25.19
N SER A 120 6.63 2.31 -24.81
CA SER A 120 7.68 2.64 -23.84
C SER A 120 7.37 2.09 -22.44
N VAL A 121 8.40 1.59 -21.75
CA VAL A 121 8.30 1.11 -20.36
C VAL A 121 7.81 2.19 -19.38
N PHE A 122 8.03 3.47 -19.69
CA PHE A 122 7.60 4.60 -18.86
C PHE A 122 6.07 4.76 -18.77
N TRP A 123 5.29 4.08 -19.62
CA TRP A 123 3.84 4.01 -19.43
C TRP A 123 3.43 3.29 -18.14
N LEU A 124 4.32 2.51 -17.52
CA LEU A 124 4.12 1.93 -16.19
C LEU A 124 4.45 2.92 -15.04
N ALA A 125 5.04 4.08 -15.34
CA ALA A 125 5.41 5.04 -14.30
C ALA A 125 4.22 5.52 -13.45
N PRO A 126 3.03 5.83 -14.01
CA PRO A 126 1.89 6.27 -13.21
C PRO A 126 1.48 5.26 -12.15
N GLN A 127 1.35 3.98 -12.51
CA GLN A 127 0.98 2.93 -11.55
C GLN A 127 2.04 2.72 -10.47
N PHE A 128 3.34 2.79 -10.80
CA PHE A 128 4.41 2.64 -9.80
C PHE A 128 4.48 3.84 -8.84
N LEU A 129 4.31 5.07 -9.34
CA LEU A 129 4.34 6.26 -8.49
C LEU A 129 3.14 6.29 -7.55
N ILE A 130 1.94 5.99 -8.06
CA ILE A 130 0.69 6.00 -7.28
C ILE A 130 0.72 4.92 -6.19
N ILE A 131 1.18 3.70 -6.50
CA ILE A 131 1.28 2.64 -5.48
C ILE A 131 2.33 2.99 -4.42
N GLY A 132 3.46 3.59 -4.81
CA GLY A 132 4.48 4.02 -3.85
C GLY A 132 3.97 5.09 -2.88
N ILE A 133 3.17 6.05 -3.37
CA ILE A 133 2.46 7.00 -2.50
C ILE A 133 1.49 6.24 -1.58
N GLY A 134 0.70 5.32 -2.13
CA GLY A 134 -0.22 4.47 -1.35
C GLY A 134 0.46 3.66 -0.25
N ASP A 135 1.64 3.11 -0.53
CA ASP A 135 2.47 2.36 0.42
C ASP A 135 2.94 3.24 1.58
N ALA A 136 3.40 4.46 1.29
CA ALA A 136 3.84 5.41 2.32
C ALA A 136 2.72 5.81 3.30
N PHE A 137 1.47 5.81 2.84
CA PHE A 137 0.31 6.05 3.69
C PHE A 137 -0.15 4.77 4.42
N THR A 138 -0.33 3.68 3.68
CA THR A 138 -0.94 2.45 4.20
C THR A 138 0.04 1.65 5.06
N LEU A 139 1.24 1.34 4.55
CA LEU A 139 2.19 0.47 5.23
C LEU A 139 2.75 1.14 6.48
N VAL A 140 3.13 2.41 6.39
CA VAL A 140 3.58 3.17 7.56
C VAL A 140 2.45 3.30 8.58
N GLY A 141 1.22 3.59 8.13
CA GLY A 141 0.06 3.65 9.02
C GLY A 141 -0.25 2.30 9.69
N LEU A 142 -0.15 1.18 8.97
CA LEU A 142 -0.36 -0.16 9.53
C LEU A 142 0.72 -0.54 10.53
N GLN A 143 1.99 -0.28 10.19
CA GLN A 143 3.12 -0.51 11.09
C GLN A 143 2.92 0.26 12.40
N GLU A 144 2.60 1.55 12.30
CA GLU A 144 2.35 2.43 13.45
C GLU A 144 1.14 1.95 14.27
N TYR A 145 0.02 1.61 13.60
CA TYR A 145 -1.17 1.10 14.25
C TYR A 145 -0.90 -0.20 15.01
N PHE A 146 -0.33 -1.22 14.37
CA PHE A 146 -0.12 -2.51 15.04
C PHE A 146 0.91 -2.42 16.15
N TYR A 147 1.91 -1.55 16.02
CA TYR A 147 2.89 -1.27 17.06
C TYR A 147 2.24 -0.59 18.28
N ASP A 148 1.39 0.41 18.07
CA ASP A 148 0.75 1.17 19.15
C ASP A 148 -0.39 0.40 19.86
N GLN A 149 -0.96 -0.63 19.22
CA GLN A 149 -2.09 -1.38 19.78
C GLN A 149 -1.66 -2.56 20.69
N VAL A 150 -0.40 -3.00 20.61
CA VAL A 150 0.14 -4.08 21.43
C VAL A 150 0.83 -3.52 22.70
N PRO A 151 0.87 -4.27 23.82
CA PRO A 151 1.65 -3.88 24.99
C PRO A 151 3.15 -3.73 24.66
N ASP A 152 3.86 -2.91 25.42
CA ASP A 152 5.29 -2.66 25.20
C ASP A 152 6.15 -3.93 25.23
N SER A 153 5.80 -4.90 26.09
CA SER A 153 6.46 -6.21 26.17
C SER A 153 6.22 -7.11 24.95
N MET A 154 5.32 -6.73 24.05
CA MET A 154 4.87 -7.53 22.89
C MET A 154 5.00 -6.77 21.56
N ARG A 155 5.84 -5.73 21.50
CA ARG A 155 6.05 -4.91 20.28
C ARG A 155 6.42 -5.73 19.03
N SER A 156 7.16 -6.83 19.19
CA SER A 156 7.49 -7.75 18.09
C SER A 156 6.25 -8.36 17.42
N ILE A 157 5.16 -8.59 18.18
CA ILE A 157 3.90 -9.11 17.64
C ILE A 157 3.21 -8.07 16.74
N GLY A 158 3.31 -6.78 17.08
CA GLY A 158 2.81 -5.70 16.22
C GLY A 158 3.48 -5.70 14.85
N ILE A 159 4.81 -5.84 14.82
CA ILE A 159 5.59 -5.94 13.57
C ILE A 159 5.25 -7.23 12.81
N ALA A 160 5.10 -8.36 13.51
CA ALA A 160 4.73 -9.63 12.90
C ALA A 160 3.33 -9.57 12.25
N LEU A 161 2.36 -8.90 12.88
CA LEU A 161 1.03 -8.68 12.32
C LEU A 161 1.05 -7.77 11.09
N TYR A 162 1.89 -6.74 11.09
CA TYR A 162 2.12 -5.91 9.90
C TYR A 162 2.70 -6.73 8.74
N LEU A 163 3.81 -7.46 8.98
CA LEU A 163 4.45 -8.29 7.97
C LEU A 163 3.51 -9.40 7.46
N SER A 164 2.66 -9.95 8.33
CA SER A 164 1.71 -10.97 7.95
C SER A 164 0.62 -10.46 6.99
N VAL A 165 0.27 -9.16 7.01
CA VAL A 165 -0.61 -8.57 5.98
C VAL A 165 0.01 -8.74 4.59
N ILE A 166 1.31 -8.49 4.46
CA ILE A 166 2.03 -8.61 3.19
C ILE A 166 2.15 -10.07 2.77
N GLY A 167 2.53 -10.95 3.70
CA GLY A 167 2.62 -12.39 3.44
C GLY A 167 1.27 -12.99 3.03
N ALA A 168 0.23 -12.76 3.84
CA ALA A 168 -1.13 -13.23 3.56
C ALA A 168 -1.69 -12.63 2.27
N GLY A 169 -1.40 -11.35 1.99
CA GLY A 169 -1.77 -10.70 0.73
C GLY A 169 -1.18 -11.39 -0.51
N ASN A 170 0.07 -11.85 -0.45
CA ASN A 170 0.69 -12.63 -1.53
C ASN A 170 0.02 -14.00 -1.71
N PHE A 171 -0.25 -14.73 -0.62
CA PHE A 171 -0.98 -16.01 -0.69
C PHE A 171 -2.39 -15.82 -1.25
N MET A 172 -3.10 -14.79 -0.80
CA MET A 172 -4.43 -14.44 -1.31
C MET A 172 -4.41 -14.02 -2.77
N SER A 173 -3.37 -13.29 -3.21
CA SER A 173 -3.19 -12.95 -4.62
C SER A 173 -3.07 -14.22 -5.47
N SER A 174 -2.20 -15.15 -5.07
CA SER A 174 -2.04 -16.43 -5.78
C SER A 174 -3.33 -17.24 -5.78
N PHE A 175 -4.03 -17.31 -4.65
CA PHE A 175 -5.31 -18.01 -4.55
C PHE A 175 -6.38 -17.38 -5.45
N LEU A 176 -6.46 -16.05 -5.48
CA LEU A 176 -7.40 -15.31 -6.33
C LEU A 176 -7.10 -15.54 -7.81
N ILE A 177 -5.82 -15.53 -8.21
CA ILE A 177 -5.41 -15.87 -9.58
C ILE A 177 -5.90 -17.27 -9.95
N THR A 178 -5.72 -18.28 -9.09
CA THR A 178 -6.20 -19.66 -9.33
C THR A 178 -7.72 -19.72 -9.47
N ILE A 179 -8.47 -19.02 -8.62
CA ILE A 179 -9.95 -18.97 -8.72
C ILE A 179 -10.36 -18.35 -10.05
N VAL A 180 -9.78 -17.19 -10.40
CA VAL A 180 -10.11 -16.47 -11.62
C VAL A 180 -9.77 -17.32 -12.84
N ASP A 181 -8.62 -17.97 -12.86
CA ASP A 181 -8.21 -18.90 -13.91
C ASP A 181 -9.22 -20.04 -14.10
N HIS A 182 -9.62 -20.69 -13.00
CA HIS A 182 -10.58 -21.78 -13.04
C HIS A 182 -11.98 -21.32 -13.51
N VAL A 183 -12.49 -20.22 -12.96
CA VAL A 183 -13.82 -19.68 -13.28
C VAL A 183 -13.88 -19.21 -14.74
N THR A 184 -12.87 -18.47 -15.20
CA THR A 184 -12.85 -17.90 -16.56
C THR A 184 -12.71 -19.00 -17.62
N THR A 185 -11.90 -20.02 -17.35
CA THR A 185 -11.79 -21.20 -18.21
C THR A 185 -13.10 -21.96 -18.29
N LYS A 186 -13.80 -22.16 -17.17
CA LYS A 186 -15.09 -22.88 -17.13
C LYS A 186 -16.21 -22.13 -17.85
N VAL A 187 -16.29 -20.81 -17.66
CA VAL A 187 -17.41 -20.00 -18.18
C VAL A 187 -17.21 -19.60 -19.64
N SER A 188 -15.99 -19.19 -20.02
CA SER A 188 -15.72 -18.62 -21.34
C SER A 188 -14.87 -19.52 -22.25
N GLY A 189 -14.41 -20.67 -21.75
CA GLY A 189 -13.50 -21.57 -22.46
C GLY A 189 -12.06 -21.04 -22.60
N LYS A 190 -11.77 -19.81 -22.12
CA LYS A 190 -10.45 -19.18 -22.18
C LYS A 190 -10.11 -18.51 -20.84
N SER A 191 -8.93 -18.84 -20.31
CA SER A 191 -8.41 -18.17 -19.11
C SER A 191 -8.02 -16.71 -19.40
N TRP A 192 -8.15 -15.85 -18.38
CA TRP A 192 -7.52 -14.52 -18.40
C TRP A 192 -5.99 -14.59 -18.36
N PHE A 193 -5.41 -15.70 -17.89
CA PHE A 193 -3.97 -15.90 -17.81
C PHE A 193 -3.52 -16.85 -18.93
N GLY A 194 -3.08 -16.28 -20.05
CA GLY A 194 -2.54 -17.02 -21.18
C GLY A 194 -1.12 -17.54 -20.93
N LYS A 195 -0.59 -18.31 -21.91
CA LYS A 195 0.79 -18.82 -21.87
C LYS A 195 1.82 -17.69 -21.78
N ASP A 196 1.56 -16.60 -22.49
CA ASP A 196 2.34 -15.36 -22.48
C ASP A 196 1.46 -14.18 -22.08
N LEU A 197 2.08 -13.14 -21.51
CA LEU A 197 1.36 -11.93 -21.08
C LEU A 197 0.63 -11.22 -22.24
N ASN A 198 1.11 -11.34 -23.48
CA ASN A 198 0.45 -10.78 -24.66
C ASN A 198 -0.89 -11.45 -24.97
N GLY A 199 -1.05 -12.73 -24.58
CA GLY A 199 -2.31 -13.46 -24.70
C GLY A 199 -3.19 -13.37 -23.44
N SER A 200 -2.71 -12.73 -22.38
CA SER A 200 -3.43 -12.59 -21.11
C SER A 200 -4.32 -11.35 -21.11
N ARG A 201 -5.47 -11.46 -20.45
CA ARG A 201 -6.40 -10.35 -20.16
C ARG A 201 -6.16 -9.80 -18.75
N LEU A 202 -4.93 -9.30 -18.53
CA LEU A 202 -4.57 -8.66 -17.26
C LEU A 202 -5.35 -7.37 -17.02
N ASP A 203 -5.86 -6.72 -18.08
CA ASP A 203 -6.76 -5.59 -17.98
C ASP A 203 -8.02 -5.94 -17.18
N TYR A 204 -8.61 -7.11 -17.44
CA TYR A 204 -9.79 -7.59 -16.69
C TYR A 204 -9.43 -7.96 -15.25
N PHE A 205 -8.26 -8.57 -15.03
CA PHE A 205 -7.80 -8.88 -13.68
C PHE A 205 -7.58 -7.62 -12.84
N TYR A 206 -6.98 -6.57 -13.41
CA TYR A 206 -6.80 -5.29 -12.71
C TYR A 206 -8.12 -4.57 -12.45
N TRP A 207 -9.10 -4.63 -13.37
CA TRP A 207 -10.45 -4.12 -13.10
C TRP A 207 -11.13 -4.88 -11.95
N LEU A 208 -10.98 -6.21 -11.88
CA LEU A 208 -11.48 -7.00 -10.76
C LEU A 208 -10.83 -6.58 -9.45
N LEU A 209 -9.51 -6.42 -9.42
CA LEU A 209 -8.79 -5.93 -8.23
C LEU A 209 -9.22 -4.53 -7.82
N ALA A 210 -9.46 -3.63 -8.78
CA ALA A 210 -9.98 -2.29 -8.50
C ALA A 210 -11.36 -2.36 -7.83
N ALA A 211 -12.26 -3.22 -8.32
CA ALA A 211 -13.58 -3.43 -7.71
C ALA A 211 -13.49 -4.02 -6.31
N ILE A 212 -12.67 -5.06 -6.10
CA ILE A 212 -12.44 -5.68 -4.79
C ILE A 212 -11.86 -4.65 -3.81
N ALA A 213 -10.85 -3.87 -4.23
CA ALA A 213 -10.24 -2.84 -3.41
C ALA A 213 -11.22 -1.72 -3.07
N ALA A 214 -12.08 -1.30 -4.01
CA ALA A 214 -13.09 -0.27 -3.77
C ALA A 214 -14.17 -0.72 -2.78
N VAL A 215 -14.67 -1.95 -2.94
CA VAL A 215 -15.62 -2.55 -1.96
C VAL A 215 -14.95 -2.68 -0.59
N ASN A 216 -13.70 -3.15 -0.56
CA ASN A 216 -12.95 -3.25 0.68
C ASN A 216 -12.71 -1.87 1.34
N LEU A 217 -12.46 -0.82 0.56
CA LEU A 217 -12.34 0.53 1.09
C LEU A 217 -13.64 0.99 1.78
N CYS A 218 -14.80 0.69 1.22
CA CYS A 218 -16.08 0.97 1.87
C CYS A 218 -16.22 0.21 3.20
N VAL A 219 -15.87 -1.07 3.22
CA VAL A 219 -15.87 -1.90 4.44
C VAL A 219 -14.88 -1.37 5.46
N TYR A 220 -13.68 -1.00 5.04
CA TYR A 220 -12.64 -0.40 5.88
C TYR A 220 -13.14 0.88 6.54
N VAL A 221 -13.73 1.79 5.76
CA VAL A 221 -14.27 3.05 6.29
C VAL A 221 -15.38 2.80 7.30
N PHE A 222 -16.26 1.82 7.04
CA PHE A 222 -17.29 1.41 8.00
C PHE A 222 -16.69 0.89 9.31
N VAL A 223 -15.72 -0.02 9.22
CA VAL A 223 -15.01 -0.58 10.38
C VAL A 223 -14.26 0.51 11.15
N ALA A 224 -13.52 1.38 10.44
CA ALA A 224 -12.73 2.45 11.04
C ALA A 224 -13.59 3.49 11.76
N ARG A 225 -14.78 3.82 11.23
CA ARG A 225 -15.74 4.72 11.90
C ARG A 225 -16.33 4.13 13.17
N ARG A 226 -16.48 2.82 13.24
CA ARG A 226 -16.99 2.09 14.42
C ARG A 226 -15.87 1.72 15.40
N TYR A 227 -14.61 1.91 15.02
CA TYR A 227 -13.46 1.52 15.83
C TYR A 227 -13.18 2.57 16.90
N SER A 228 -13.41 2.21 18.17
CA SER A 228 -12.98 3.04 19.29
C SER A 228 -11.48 2.84 19.52
N TYR A 229 -10.70 3.91 19.45
CA TYR A 229 -9.29 3.87 19.82
C TYR A 229 -9.17 3.40 21.28
N LYS A 230 -8.19 2.53 21.54
CA LYS A 230 -7.80 2.21 22.92
C LYS A 230 -7.28 3.50 23.53
N ASN A 231 -8.05 4.13 24.40
CA ASN A 231 -7.55 5.22 25.24
C ASN A 231 -6.49 4.62 26.16
N VAL A 232 -5.23 4.66 25.74
CA VAL A 232 -4.12 4.58 26.69
C VAL A 232 -4.15 5.90 27.42
N GLN A 233 -4.99 5.94 28.45
CA GLN A 233 -4.97 6.96 29.47
C GLN A 233 -3.50 7.06 29.89
N LYS A 234 -2.82 8.15 29.52
CA LYS A 234 -1.56 8.51 30.16
C LYS A 234 -1.92 8.72 31.62
N SER A 235 -1.86 7.64 32.40
CA SER A 235 -1.81 7.70 33.85
C SER A 235 -0.41 8.23 34.20
N THR A 236 -0.13 9.45 33.78
CA THR A 236 0.86 10.30 34.45
C THR A 236 0.09 10.97 35.59
N THR A 237 -0.38 10.13 36.53
CA THR A 237 -0.70 10.60 37.86
C THR A 237 0.62 11.13 38.40
N VAL A 238 0.68 12.46 38.45
CA VAL A 238 1.52 13.28 39.33
C VAL A 238 2.19 12.44 40.42
N ALA A 239 3.44 12.06 40.18
CA ALA A 239 4.40 11.82 41.25
C ALA A 239 5.39 12.98 41.19
N VAL A 240 4.90 14.19 41.46
CA VAL A 240 5.75 15.23 42.04
C VAL A 240 6.01 14.72 43.45
N ALA A 241 7.12 14.01 43.62
CA ALA A 241 7.63 13.72 44.94
C ALA A 241 7.98 15.07 45.58
N ASP A 242 7.22 15.45 46.60
CA ASP A 242 7.58 16.46 47.57
C ASP A 242 8.90 16.06 48.24
N CYS A 243 10.02 16.43 47.63
CA CYS A 243 11.35 16.43 48.25
C CYS A 243 11.67 17.80 48.87
N TYR A 244 10.72 18.41 49.57
CA TYR A 244 10.97 19.61 50.37
C TYR A 244 10.18 19.58 51.68
N GLN A 245 10.53 18.64 52.57
CA GLN A 245 10.25 18.80 54.00
C GLN A 245 11.40 18.25 54.85
N GLY A 246 12.08 19.17 55.52
CA GLY A 246 12.72 18.94 56.83
C GLY A 246 14.22 18.73 56.85
N HIS A 247 15.00 19.81 57.01
CA HIS A 247 15.98 19.93 58.10
C HIS A 247 16.51 21.37 58.19
N GLY A 248 15.74 22.23 58.87
CA GLY A 248 16.20 23.51 59.38
C GLY A 248 16.13 23.50 60.91
N HIS A 249 17.12 22.90 61.57
CA HIS A 249 17.35 23.14 63.00
C HIS A 249 18.35 24.28 63.14
N VAL A 250 17.81 25.47 63.40
CA VAL A 250 18.54 26.63 63.89
C VAL A 250 18.78 26.42 65.38
N ALA A 251 20.04 26.23 65.77
CA ALA A 251 20.46 26.37 67.16
C ALA A 251 20.65 27.87 67.46
N ARG A 252 19.90 28.38 68.44
CA ARG A 252 20.14 29.68 69.08
C ARG A 252 21.25 29.51 70.13
N ALA A 253 22.15 30.49 70.15
CA ALA A 253 22.95 30.85 71.33
C ALA A 253 22.09 31.67 72.31
#